data_AF-A0A956T3M4-F1
#
_entry.id   AF-A0A956T3M4-F1
#
_cell.length_a   1.000
_cell.length_b   1.000
_cell.length_c   1.000
_cell.angle_alpha   90.00
_cell.angle_beta   90.00
_cell.angle_gamma   90.00
#
_symmetry.space_group_name_H-M   'P 1'
#
loop_
_entity.id
_entity.type
_entity.pdbx_description
1 polymer ?
#
loop_
_entity_poly.entity_id
_entity_poly.type
_entity_poly.pdbx_seq_one_letter_code
_entity_poly.pdbx_strand_id
1 'polypeptide(L)'
;SHMLDDQSGKDQMKDLGFQTKNGLSVRAILSILIFVKGMAYFRGDQVVSLEDVRQILPFVLHDKLEPDHDANFFEAPGHANLRVDRISWIRRLFDLANAEYDRLDLDRNDPVAELDEEFKGGLEGLKQPEVKKRLVKRERLLAEMAKGKKLYGHLYDDILLLKYLHQRYTNYLSWLKWQSH
;
A
#
# COMPACT_ATOMS: atom_id res chain seq x y z
N SER A 1 -9.29 13.11 35.79
CA SER A 1 -9.73 13.30 34.40
C SER A 1 -8.62 12.79 33.49
N HIS A 2 -8.22 11.51 33.54
CA HIS A 2 -8.85 10.33 32.92
C HIS A 2 -9.64 10.65 31.65
N MET A 3 -8.97 10.58 30.49
CA MET A 3 -9.52 10.22 29.16
C MET A 3 -8.45 10.33 28.04
N LEU A 4 -7.27 9.71 28.20
CA LEU A 4 -6.26 9.66 27.12
C LEU A 4 -5.53 8.31 26.93
N ASP A 5 -5.93 7.23 27.61
CA ASP A 5 -5.20 5.95 27.54
C ASP A 5 -5.94 4.79 26.86
N ASP A 6 -7.22 4.92 26.52
CA ASP A 6 -8.05 3.74 26.20
C ASP A 6 -8.35 3.53 24.70
N GLN A 7 -7.67 4.26 23.80
CA GLN A 7 -7.84 4.12 22.34
C GLN A 7 -6.54 3.82 21.58
N SER A 8 -5.42 3.58 22.27
CA SER A 8 -4.08 3.51 21.65
C SER A 8 -3.60 2.09 21.28
N GLY A 9 -3.93 1.07 22.07
CA GLY A 9 -3.33 -0.28 21.90
C GLY A 9 -3.90 -1.11 20.74
N LYS A 10 -5.24 -1.15 20.58
CA LYS A 10 -5.90 -1.97 19.54
C LYS A 10 -5.66 -1.47 18.12
N ASP A 11 -5.42 -0.18 17.95
CA ASP A 11 -5.24 0.44 16.64
C ASP A 11 -3.78 0.33 16.16
N GLN A 12 -2.79 0.35 17.06
CA GLN A 12 -1.39 0.03 16.71
C GLN A 12 -1.20 -1.45 16.35
N MET A 13 -2.02 -2.36 16.90
CA MET A 13 -2.04 -3.77 16.50
C MET A 13 -2.53 -4.00 15.07
N LYS A 14 -3.30 -3.07 14.50
CA LYS A 14 -3.90 -3.23 13.16
C LYS A 14 -3.04 -2.67 12.04
N ASP A 15 -2.20 -1.68 12.31
CA ASP A 15 -1.34 -1.11 11.28
C ASP A 15 -0.05 -1.90 11.17
N LEU A 16 0.02 -2.66 10.08
CA LEU A 16 1.10 -3.58 9.74
C LEU A 16 2.45 -2.87 9.60
N GLY A 17 2.45 -1.59 9.22
CA GLY A 17 3.67 -0.80 9.05
C GLY A 17 4.44 -0.58 10.34
N PHE A 18 3.74 -0.51 11.49
CA PHE A 18 4.40 -0.33 12.79
C PHE A 18 5.14 -1.58 13.28
N GLN A 19 4.98 -2.73 12.62
CA GLN A 19 5.75 -3.92 12.97
C GLN A 19 7.16 -3.89 12.37
N THR A 20 7.50 -2.91 11.52
CA THR A 20 8.74 -2.87 10.75
C THR A 20 9.49 -1.56 10.94
N LYS A 21 10.82 -1.61 11.00
CA LYS A 21 11.67 -0.41 11.07
C LYS A 21 11.98 0.20 9.71
N ASN A 22 11.79 -0.57 8.64
CA ASN A 22 12.11 -0.18 7.28
C ASN A 22 11.09 -0.75 6.27
N GLY A 23 11.00 -0.10 5.11
CA GLY A 23 10.17 -0.56 4.00
C GLY A 23 10.88 -1.56 3.08
N LEU A 24 10.13 -2.12 2.12
CA LEU A 24 10.67 -3.03 1.12
C LEU A 24 11.49 -2.28 0.06
N SER A 25 12.72 -2.72 -0.17
CA SER A 25 13.53 -2.18 -1.26
C SER A 25 13.07 -2.73 -2.63
N VAL A 26 13.23 -1.93 -3.68
CA VAL A 26 12.96 -2.35 -5.08
C VAL A 26 13.76 -3.62 -5.43
N ARG A 27 15.02 -3.72 -4.97
CA ARG A 27 15.85 -4.92 -5.19
C ARG A 27 15.23 -6.15 -4.56
N ALA A 28 14.70 -6.05 -3.34
CA ALA A 28 14.02 -7.16 -2.67
C ALA A 28 12.77 -7.60 -3.43
N ILE A 29 11.96 -6.64 -3.92
CA ILE A 29 10.77 -6.92 -4.73
C ILE A 29 11.14 -7.66 -6.03
N LEU A 30 12.17 -7.18 -6.74
CA LEU A 30 12.64 -7.84 -7.96
C LEU A 30 13.16 -9.27 -7.68
N SER A 31 13.87 -9.47 -6.56
CA SER A 31 14.29 -10.80 -6.13
C SER A 31 13.09 -11.71 -5.85
N ILE A 32 12.08 -11.23 -5.12
CA ILE A 32 10.84 -11.98 -4.87
C ILE A 32 10.21 -12.40 -6.20
N LEU A 33 10.03 -11.46 -7.14
CA LEU A 33 9.44 -11.74 -8.46
C LEU A 33 10.17 -12.85 -9.23
N ILE A 34 11.50 -12.86 -9.19
CA ILE A 34 12.31 -13.89 -9.86
C ILE A 34 12.08 -15.25 -9.19
N PHE A 35 12.14 -15.31 -7.86
CA PHE A 35 12.02 -16.57 -7.12
C PHE A 35 10.62 -17.17 -7.19
N VAL A 36 9.56 -16.36 -7.11
CA VAL A 36 8.17 -16.87 -7.19
C VAL A 36 7.83 -17.40 -8.58
N LYS A 37 8.34 -16.76 -9.64
CA LYS A 37 8.23 -17.27 -11.01
C LYS A 37 9.00 -18.59 -11.17
N GLY A 38 10.20 -18.68 -10.58
CA GLY A 38 10.95 -19.93 -10.52
C GLY A 38 10.17 -21.03 -9.80
N MET A 39 9.54 -20.72 -8.66
CA MET A 39 8.74 -21.67 -7.89
C MET A 39 7.55 -22.21 -8.69
N ALA A 40 6.80 -21.33 -9.35
CA ALA A 40 5.70 -21.73 -10.23
C ALA A 40 6.20 -22.62 -11.38
N TYR A 41 7.30 -22.25 -12.03
CA TYR A 41 7.93 -23.03 -13.10
C TYR A 41 8.33 -24.44 -12.64
N PHE A 42 9.02 -24.57 -11.50
CA PHE A 42 9.43 -25.88 -10.98
C PHE A 42 8.27 -26.75 -10.50
N ARG A 43 7.16 -26.15 -10.09
CA ARG A 43 5.91 -26.84 -9.77
C ARG A 43 5.13 -27.30 -11.01
N GLY A 44 5.52 -26.82 -12.20
CA GLY A 44 4.86 -27.12 -13.48
C GLY A 44 3.70 -26.18 -13.83
N ASP A 45 3.53 -25.09 -13.07
CA ASP A 45 2.47 -24.11 -13.29
C ASP A 45 2.94 -22.95 -14.16
N GLN A 46 2.02 -22.37 -14.94
CA GLN A 46 2.28 -21.19 -15.77
C GLN A 46 2.02 -19.86 -15.03
N VAL A 47 1.36 -19.94 -13.88
CA VAL A 47 0.91 -18.76 -13.12
C VAL A 47 1.40 -18.89 -11.69
N VAL A 48 1.97 -17.79 -11.18
CA VAL A 48 2.37 -17.66 -9.77
C VAL A 48 1.12 -17.64 -8.91
N SER A 49 1.08 -18.51 -7.91
CA SER A 49 0.04 -18.53 -6.88
C SER A 49 0.45 -17.66 -5.68
N LEU A 50 -0.54 -17.28 -4.86
CA LEU A 50 -0.28 -16.56 -3.61
C LEU A 50 0.57 -17.37 -2.64
N GLU A 51 0.43 -18.70 -2.67
CA GLU A 51 1.24 -19.60 -1.86
C GLU A 51 2.72 -19.56 -2.26
N ASP A 52 3.02 -19.43 -3.56
CA ASP A 52 4.40 -19.29 -4.01
C ASP A 52 5.06 -18.04 -3.41
N VAL A 53 4.31 -16.93 -3.36
CA VAL A 53 4.74 -15.68 -2.71
C VAL A 53 4.96 -15.90 -1.21
N ARG A 54 3.97 -16.50 -0.53
CA ARG A 54 4.03 -16.79 0.91
C ARG A 54 5.25 -17.61 1.30
N GLN A 55 5.65 -18.56 0.44
CA GLN A 55 6.81 -19.41 0.68
C GLN A 55 8.14 -18.71 0.41
N ILE A 56 8.23 -17.84 -0.60
CA ILE A 56 9.47 -17.15 -0.94
C ILE A 56 9.78 -15.96 -0.02
N LEU A 57 8.75 -15.24 0.44
CA LEU A 57 8.94 -13.99 1.19
C LEU A 57 9.91 -14.11 2.37
N PRO A 58 9.80 -15.13 3.26
CA PRO A 58 10.71 -15.25 4.39
C PRO A 58 12.18 -15.36 3.98
N PHE A 59 12.48 -16.06 2.88
CA PHE A 59 13.86 -16.28 2.46
C PHE A 59 14.49 -15.03 1.83
N VAL A 60 13.70 -14.24 1.11
CA VAL A 60 14.22 -13.00 0.50
C VAL A 60 14.30 -11.87 1.53
N LEU A 61 13.35 -11.83 2.47
CA LEU A 61 13.20 -10.72 3.42
C LEU A 61 13.89 -10.96 4.77
N HIS A 62 14.36 -12.17 5.06
CA HIS A 62 14.95 -12.55 6.36
C HIS A 62 15.92 -11.50 6.92
N ASP A 63 16.88 -11.07 6.09
CA ASP A 63 17.93 -10.12 6.47
C ASP A 63 17.69 -8.71 5.91
N LYS A 64 16.55 -8.47 5.26
CA LYS A 64 16.25 -7.20 4.57
C LYS A 64 15.11 -6.42 5.21
N LEU A 65 14.21 -7.11 5.90
CA LEU A 65 13.09 -6.51 6.61
C LEU A 65 13.34 -6.59 8.11
N GLU A 66 13.49 -5.44 8.77
CA GLU A 66 13.79 -5.35 10.18
C GLU A 66 12.50 -5.21 10.99
N PRO A 67 12.33 -5.99 12.07
CA PRO A 67 11.14 -5.97 12.88
C PRO A 67 11.27 -4.83 13.91
N ASP A 68 10.19 -4.12 14.14
CA ASP A 68 10.14 -3.24 15.29
C ASP A 68 9.74 -4.03 16.53
N HIS A 69 10.75 -4.57 17.23
CA HIS A 69 10.55 -5.33 18.45
C HIS A 69 9.85 -4.54 19.56
N ASP A 70 9.82 -3.21 19.51
CA ASP A 70 9.12 -2.38 20.49
C ASP A 70 7.62 -2.21 20.14
N ALA A 71 7.18 -2.73 19.00
CA ALA A 71 5.80 -2.66 18.58
C ALA A 71 4.87 -3.54 19.44
N ASN A 72 3.70 -2.99 19.81
CA ASN A 72 2.65 -3.67 20.58
C ASN A 72 2.22 -5.02 20.00
N PHE A 73 2.41 -5.23 18.69
CA PHE A 73 2.14 -6.51 18.03
C PHE A 73 2.89 -7.66 18.71
N PHE A 74 4.15 -7.47 19.10
CA PHE A 74 4.97 -8.55 19.67
C PHE A 74 4.68 -8.80 21.17
N GLU A 75 4.01 -7.86 21.85
CA GLU A 75 3.56 -8.00 23.24
C GLU A 75 2.18 -8.69 23.35
N ALA A 76 1.47 -8.86 22.22
CA ALA A 76 0.16 -9.48 22.23
C ALA A 76 0.23 -10.99 22.60
N PRO A 77 -0.79 -11.53 23.31
CA PRO A 77 -0.84 -12.94 23.66
C PRO A 77 -0.70 -13.84 22.42
N GLY A 78 0.25 -14.78 22.47
CA GLY A 78 0.51 -15.73 21.37
C GLY A 78 1.48 -15.22 20.29
N HIS A 79 2.03 -14.01 20.41
CA HIS A 79 3.02 -13.47 19.45
C HIS A 79 4.47 -13.50 19.94
N ALA A 80 4.72 -13.96 21.18
CA ALA A 80 6.06 -13.98 21.76
C ALA A 80 7.09 -14.77 20.92
N ASN A 81 6.64 -15.84 20.24
CA ASN A 81 7.49 -16.62 19.33
C ASN A 81 7.85 -15.85 18.05
N LEU A 82 6.95 -14.98 17.54
CA LEU A 82 7.18 -14.16 16.34
C LEU A 82 8.29 -13.13 16.55
N ARG A 83 8.57 -12.76 17.79
CA ARG A 83 9.70 -11.88 18.15
C ARG A 83 11.05 -12.53 17.85
N VAL A 84 11.12 -13.86 17.89
CA VAL A 84 12.36 -14.63 17.71
C VAL A 84 12.41 -15.32 16.36
N ASP A 85 11.31 -15.93 15.94
CA ASP A 85 11.20 -16.63 14.66
C ASP A 85 10.82 -15.66 13.54
N ARG A 86 11.87 -15.22 12.83
CA ARG A 86 11.78 -14.32 11.69
C ARG A 86 10.91 -14.86 10.55
N ILE A 87 11.01 -16.16 10.26
CA ILE A 87 10.30 -16.77 9.14
C ILE A 87 8.81 -16.79 9.43
N SER A 88 8.43 -17.22 10.63
CA SER A 88 7.04 -17.21 11.07
C SER A 88 6.47 -15.80 11.13
N TRP A 89 7.25 -14.82 11.59
CA TRP A 89 6.83 -13.41 11.58
C TRP A 89 6.56 -12.88 10.16
N ILE A 90 7.46 -13.09 9.20
CA ILE A 90 7.28 -12.61 7.82
C ILE A 90 6.04 -13.25 7.18
N ARG A 91 5.82 -14.56 7.39
CA ARG A 91 4.60 -15.24 6.92
C ARG A 91 3.35 -14.64 7.54
N ARG A 92 3.37 -14.42 8.86
CA ARG A 92 2.23 -13.81 9.57
C ARG A 92 1.95 -12.39 9.09
N LEU A 93 2.99 -11.59 8.87
CA LEU A 93 2.88 -10.24 8.32
C LEU A 93 2.21 -10.27 6.94
N PHE A 94 2.61 -11.19 6.08
CA PHE A 94 1.98 -11.37 4.76
C PHE A 94 0.51 -11.80 4.85
N ASP A 95 0.20 -12.77 5.71
CA ASP A 95 -1.18 -13.23 5.92
C ASP A 95 -2.09 -12.09 6.41
N LEU A 96 -1.58 -11.25 7.31
CA LEU A 96 -2.31 -10.08 7.79
C LEU A 96 -2.46 -9.01 6.71
N ALA A 97 -1.45 -8.82 5.85
CA ALA A 97 -1.54 -7.90 4.72
C ALA A 97 -2.60 -8.33 3.71
N ASN A 98 -2.69 -9.62 3.38
CA ASN A 98 -3.74 -10.15 2.52
C ASN A 98 -5.13 -9.98 3.15
N ALA A 99 -5.27 -10.29 4.44
CA ALA A 99 -6.55 -10.10 5.14
C ALA A 99 -6.99 -8.63 5.17
N GLU A 100 -6.04 -7.69 5.27
CA GLU A 100 -6.33 -6.26 5.21
C GLU A 100 -6.71 -5.82 3.78
N TYR A 101 -6.02 -6.35 2.76
CA TYR A 101 -6.37 -6.15 1.36
C TYR A 101 -7.82 -6.61 1.07
N ASP A 102 -8.19 -7.81 1.53
CA ASP A 102 -9.55 -8.35 1.40
C ASP A 102 -10.57 -7.50 2.16
N ARG A 103 -10.24 -7.05 3.37
CA ARG A 103 -11.12 -6.19 4.20
C ARG A 103 -11.43 -4.85 3.52
N LEU A 104 -10.46 -4.32 2.77
CA LEU A 104 -10.60 -3.08 2.02
C LEU A 104 -11.36 -3.28 0.69
N ASP A 105 -11.60 -4.53 0.27
CA ASP A 105 -12.27 -4.90 -0.99
C ASP A 105 -11.61 -4.25 -2.22
N LEU A 106 -10.27 -4.16 -2.22
CA LEU A 106 -9.51 -3.45 -3.26
C LEU A 106 -9.58 -4.13 -4.64
N ASP A 107 -9.97 -5.41 -4.72
CA ASP A 107 -10.27 -6.06 -5.99
C ASP A 107 -11.46 -5.40 -6.72
N ARG A 108 -12.41 -4.83 -5.98
CA ARG A 108 -13.66 -4.28 -6.51
C ARG A 108 -13.76 -2.77 -6.38
N ASN A 109 -13.17 -2.22 -5.33
CA ASN A 109 -13.35 -0.84 -4.93
C ASN A 109 -12.01 -0.17 -4.60
N ASP A 110 -11.18 -0.01 -5.62
CA ASP A 110 -9.94 0.78 -5.57
C ASP A 110 -10.13 2.12 -6.31
N PRO A 111 -10.62 3.17 -5.63
CA PRO A 111 -10.86 4.46 -6.24
C PRO A 111 -9.57 5.18 -6.67
N VAL A 112 -8.41 4.78 -6.13
CA VAL A 112 -7.12 5.37 -6.49
C VAL A 112 -6.61 4.75 -7.78
N ALA A 113 -6.71 3.42 -7.92
CA ALA A 113 -6.39 2.72 -9.17
C ALA A 113 -7.25 3.22 -10.34
N GLU A 114 -8.54 3.47 -10.14
CA GLU A 114 -9.40 4.08 -11.18
C GLU A 114 -8.85 5.42 -11.69
N LEU A 115 -8.34 6.27 -10.78
CA LEU A 115 -7.80 7.59 -11.12
C LEU A 115 -6.43 7.52 -11.77
N ASP A 116 -5.64 6.50 -11.44
CA ASP A 116 -4.37 6.20 -12.09
C ASP A 116 -4.59 5.68 -13.51
N GLU A 117 -5.51 4.73 -13.72
CA GLU A 117 -5.90 4.25 -15.05
C GLU A 117 -6.47 5.38 -15.93
N GLU A 118 -7.32 6.25 -15.36
CA GLU A 118 -7.81 7.45 -16.05
C GLU A 118 -6.66 8.36 -16.50
N PHE A 119 -5.57 8.43 -15.72
CA PHE A 119 -4.40 9.23 -16.04
C PHE A 119 -3.47 8.56 -17.06
N LYS A 120 -3.33 7.23 -17.03
CA LYS A 120 -2.56 6.44 -18.02
C LYS A 120 -3.11 6.59 -19.43
N GLY A 121 -4.40 6.87 -19.58
CA GLY A 121 -5.02 7.26 -20.85
C GLY A 121 -4.48 8.57 -21.45
N GLY A 122 -3.64 9.30 -20.71
CA GLY A 122 -2.98 10.52 -21.16
C GLY A 122 -3.81 11.78 -20.93
N LEU A 123 -3.14 12.92 -21.06
CA LEU A 123 -3.77 14.25 -20.95
C LEU A 123 -4.06 14.88 -22.31
N GLU A 124 -3.53 14.30 -23.40
CA GLU A 124 -3.62 14.88 -24.73
C GLU A 124 -5.09 14.93 -25.23
N GLY A 125 -5.47 16.06 -25.82
CA GLY A 125 -6.83 16.29 -26.34
C GLY A 125 -7.89 16.58 -25.28
N LEU A 126 -7.57 16.58 -23.98
CA LEU A 126 -8.53 16.93 -22.93
C LEU A 126 -8.87 18.42 -22.94
N LYS A 127 -10.15 18.74 -22.83
CA LYS A 127 -10.63 20.14 -22.76
C LYS A 127 -10.63 20.66 -21.32
N GLN A 128 -10.54 21.98 -21.15
CA GLN A 128 -10.54 22.62 -19.82
C GLN A 128 -11.67 22.17 -18.87
N PRO A 129 -12.94 22.00 -19.32
CA PRO A 129 -14.01 21.54 -18.43
C PRO A 129 -13.77 20.11 -17.90
N GLU A 130 -13.24 19.23 -18.74
CA GLU A 130 -12.95 17.84 -18.40
C GLU A 130 -11.79 17.75 -17.40
N VAL A 131 -10.72 18.51 -17.64
CA VAL A 131 -9.57 18.62 -16.72
C VAL A 131 -10.00 19.13 -15.34
N LYS A 132 -10.87 20.14 -15.28
CA LYS A 132 -11.44 20.65 -14.01
C LYS A 132 -12.28 19.59 -13.29
N LYS A 133 -13.12 18.86 -14.02
CA LYS A 133 -13.94 17.78 -13.46
C LYS A 133 -13.07 16.69 -12.81
N ARG A 134 -11.99 16.28 -13.48
CA ARG A 134 -11.05 15.27 -12.97
C ARG A 134 -10.26 15.78 -11.75
N LEU A 135 -9.88 17.05 -11.71
CA LEU A 135 -9.28 17.68 -10.52
C LEU A 135 -10.21 17.60 -9.31
N VAL A 136 -11.48 17.98 -9.47
CA VAL A 136 -12.47 17.94 -8.39
C VAL A 136 -12.71 16.51 -7.88
N LYS A 137 -12.72 15.49 -8.77
CA LYS A 137 -12.83 14.08 -8.35
C LYS A 137 -11.67 13.69 -7.41
N ARG A 138 -10.44 14.07 -7.77
CA ARG A 138 -9.21 13.79 -7.00
C ARG A 138 -9.19 14.53 -5.66
N GLU A 139 -9.57 15.81 -5.65
CA GLU A 139 -9.68 16.61 -4.42
C GLU A 139 -10.72 16.04 -3.44
N ARG A 140 -11.87 15.59 -3.94
CA ARG A 140 -12.89 14.94 -3.12
C ARG A 140 -12.36 13.65 -2.49
N LEU A 141 -11.73 12.79 -3.27
CA LEU A 141 -11.16 11.54 -2.73
C LEU A 141 -10.10 11.83 -1.67
N LEU A 142 -9.19 12.77 -1.94
CA LEU A 142 -8.16 13.17 -0.99
C LEU A 142 -8.76 13.77 0.29
N ALA A 143 -9.85 14.54 0.17
CA ALA A 143 -10.60 15.07 1.32
C ALA A 143 -11.31 13.97 2.13
N GLU A 144 -11.93 12.98 1.48
CA GLU A 144 -12.53 11.83 2.17
C GLU A 144 -11.45 11.00 2.89
N MET A 145 -10.32 10.73 2.26
CA MET A 145 -9.20 10.03 2.89
C MET A 145 -8.64 10.80 4.09
N ALA A 146 -8.59 12.13 4.01
CA ALA A 146 -8.14 13.00 5.10
C ALA A 146 -9.11 13.05 6.30
N LYS A 147 -10.41 12.73 6.11
CA LYS A 147 -11.36 12.58 7.24
C LYS A 147 -11.05 11.35 8.08
N GLY A 148 -10.42 10.33 7.50
CA GLY A 148 -9.83 9.23 8.23
C GLY A 148 -8.69 9.74 9.10
N LYS A 149 -8.92 9.86 10.42
CA LYS A 149 -7.96 10.46 11.37
C LYS A 149 -6.60 9.73 11.47
N LYS A 150 -6.41 8.59 10.78
CA LYS A 150 -5.20 7.76 10.88
C LYS A 150 -4.70 7.40 9.48
N LEU A 151 -3.47 7.81 9.19
CA LEU A 151 -2.75 7.49 7.96
C LEU A 151 -2.10 6.11 8.12
N TYR A 152 -2.75 5.08 7.59
CA TYR A 152 -2.15 3.76 7.44
C TYR A 152 -1.09 3.78 6.32
N GLY A 153 -0.13 2.85 6.34
CA GLY A 153 0.94 2.78 5.34
C GLY A 153 0.45 2.80 3.88
N HIS A 154 -0.60 2.06 3.55
CA HIS A 154 -1.19 2.06 2.20
C HIS A 154 -1.82 3.42 1.82
N LEU A 155 -2.45 4.11 2.78
CA LEU A 155 -3.01 5.45 2.55
C LEU A 155 -1.93 6.48 2.22
N TYR A 156 -0.70 6.29 2.70
CA TYR A 156 0.40 7.20 2.40
C TYR A 156 0.77 7.17 0.91
N ASP A 157 0.97 5.97 0.35
CA ASP A 157 1.29 5.80 -1.07
C ASP A 157 0.15 6.29 -1.97
N ASP A 158 -1.09 5.99 -1.58
CA ASP A 158 -2.28 6.50 -2.28
C ASP A 158 -2.34 8.03 -2.27
N ILE A 159 -2.09 8.67 -1.12
CA ILE A 159 -2.08 10.14 -1.02
C ILE A 159 -0.94 10.74 -1.84
N LEU A 160 0.23 10.10 -1.88
CA LEU A 160 1.34 10.53 -2.73
C LEU A 160 0.95 10.46 -4.21
N LEU A 161 0.36 9.35 -4.64
CA LEU A 161 -0.12 9.18 -6.00
C LEU A 161 -1.18 10.24 -6.32
N LEU A 162 -2.19 10.44 -5.46
CA LEU A 162 -3.22 11.45 -5.66
C LEU A 162 -2.66 12.87 -5.74
N LYS A 163 -1.63 13.22 -4.95
CA LYS A 163 -0.93 14.51 -5.04
C LYS A 163 -0.19 14.65 -6.36
N TYR A 164 0.55 13.63 -6.78
CA TYR A 164 1.24 13.61 -8.08
C TYR A 164 0.24 13.84 -9.23
N LEU A 165 -0.82 13.05 -9.22
CA LEU A 165 -1.95 13.10 -10.13
C LEU A 165 -2.57 14.51 -10.17
N HIS A 166 -2.91 15.09 -9.01
CA HIS A 166 -3.44 16.45 -8.92
C HIS A 166 -2.49 17.47 -9.54
N GLN A 167 -1.18 17.41 -9.23
CA GLN A 167 -0.18 18.32 -9.79
C GLN A 167 -0.12 18.26 -11.31
N ARG A 168 -0.19 17.06 -11.91
CA ARG A 168 -0.14 16.87 -13.36
C ARG A 168 -1.35 17.51 -14.05
N TYR A 169 -2.56 17.32 -13.52
CA TYR A 169 -3.77 17.96 -14.06
C TYR A 169 -3.74 19.48 -13.89
N THR A 170 -3.25 20.00 -12.76
CA THR A 170 -3.10 21.45 -12.53
C THR A 170 -2.13 22.08 -13.52
N ASN A 171 -1.00 21.43 -13.79
CA ASN A 171 -0.03 21.89 -14.80
C ASN A 171 -0.65 21.92 -16.19
N TYR A 172 -1.38 20.87 -16.57
CA TYR A 172 -2.02 20.78 -17.88
C TYR A 172 -3.15 21.81 -18.03
N LEU A 173 -3.93 22.07 -16.98
CA LEU A 173 -4.94 23.13 -16.98
C LEU A 173 -4.31 24.51 -17.21
N SER A 174 -3.18 24.79 -16.57
CA SER A 174 -2.44 26.04 -16.76
C SER A 174 -1.94 26.20 -18.19
N TRP A 175 -1.42 25.12 -18.78
CA TRP A 175 -1.01 25.10 -20.19
C TRP A 175 -2.18 25.33 -21.15
N LEU A 176 -3.34 24.68 -20.93
CA LEU A 176 -4.55 24.92 -21.74
C LEU A 176 -5.03 26.38 -21.66
N LYS A 177 -4.91 27.02 -20.49
CA LYS A 177 -5.27 28.44 -20.32
C LYS A 177 -4.31 29.35 -21.08
N TRP A 178 -3.02 29.01 -21.06
CA TRP A 178 -1.99 29.74 -21.82
C TRP A 178 -2.22 29.61 -23.33
N GLN A 179 -2.54 28.42 -23.84
CA GLN A 179 -2.84 28.24 -25.27
C GLN A 179 -4.14 28.92 -25.74
N SER A 180 -5.07 29.18 -24.83
CA SER A 180 -6.32 29.90 -25.14
C SER A 180 -6.19 31.42 -25.09
N HIS A 181 -5.01 31.95 -24.74
CA HIS A 181 -4.63 33.36 -24.88
C HIS A 181 -3.82 33.54 -26.16
#